data_AF-A0A2A2JRT0-F1
#
_entry.id   AF-A0A2A2JRT0-F1
#
_cell.length_a   1.000
_cell.length_b   1.000
_cell.length_c   1.000
_cell.angle_alpha   90.00
_cell.angle_beta   90.00
_cell.angle_gamma   90.00
#
_symmetry.space_group_name_H-M   'P 1'
#
loop_
_entity.id
_entity.type
_entity.pdbx_description
1 polymer ?
#
loop_
_entity_poly.entity_id
_entity_poly.type
_entity_poly.pdbx_seq_one_letter_code
_entity_poly.pdbx_strand_id
1 'polypeptide(L)'
;MDSYLPDPRDSIIFSDLFVGQTDAFGNVVTGPFAYWPTLEGRPTISRALGQEGQLLTEAQVNNIVAQNTIENTLAFTAPQVGKHVLSASFYNKMDNISKVRK
;
A
#
# COMPACT_ATOMS: atom_id res chain seq x y z
N MET A 1 7.26 11.47 -0.75
CA MET A 1 6.16 10.53 -0.42
C MET A 1 6.32 10.11 1.03
N ASP A 2 5.22 9.84 1.73
CA ASP A 2 5.22 9.44 3.14
C ASP A 2 5.95 8.10 3.36
N SER A 3 6.13 7.31 2.29
CA SER A 3 6.97 6.11 2.26
C SER A 3 8.45 6.35 2.58
N TYR A 4 8.93 7.60 2.55
CA TYR A 4 10.30 7.95 2.90
C TYR A 4 10.49 8.23 4.40
N LEU A 5 9.42 8.31 5.19
CA LEU A 5 9.52 8.47 6.62
C LEU A 5 10.05 7.18 7.27
N PRO A 6 10.88 7.29 8.34
CA PRO A 6 11.29 6.13 9.13
C PRO A 6 10.09 5.33 9.64
N ASP A 7 9.04 6.05 10.06
CA ASP A 7 7.73 5.51 10.36
C ASP A 7 6.66 6.28 9.57
N PRO A 8 6.01 5.67 8.56
CA PRO A 8 4.97 6.33 7.80
C PRO A 8 3.75 6.77 8.62
N ARG A 9 3.58 6.23 9.84
CA ARG A 9 2.51 6.64 10.78
C ARG A 9 2.71 8.06 11.30
N ASP A 10 3.95 8.57 11.25
CA ASP A 10 4.30 9.92 11.66
C ASP A 10 3.98 10.97 10.58
N SER A 11 3.34 10.59 9.48
CA SER A 11 2.90 11.54 8.46
C SER A 11 1.92 12.56 9.04
N ILE A 12 2.13 13.83 8.70
CA ILE A 12 1.28 14.95 9.14
C ILE A 12 -0.19 14.77 8.75
N ILE A 13 -0.48 14.01 7.69
CA ILE A 13 -1.85 13.74 7.27
C ILE A 13 -2.65 13.05 8.38
N PHE A 14 -1.99 12.25 9.23
CA PHE A 14 -2.59 11.53 10.34
C PHE A 14 -2.58 12.30 11.66
N SER A 15 -2.28 13.61 11.61
CA SER A 15 -2.40 14.49 12.78
C SER A 15 -3.81 15.05 12.93
N ASP A 16 -4.08 15.64 14.10
CA ASP A 16 -5.33 16.31 14.45
C ASP A 16 -5.67 17.49 13.53
N LEU A 17 -4.68 18.06 12.84
CA LEU A 17 -4.88 19.14 11.87
C LEU A 17 -5.57 18.65 10.58
N PHE A 18 -5.50 17.35 10.30
CA PHE A 18 -5.98 16.75 9.06
C PHE A 18 -6.96 15.61 9.31
N VAL A 19 -6.55 14.34 9.18
CA VAL A 19 -7.49 13.20 9.27
C VAL A 19 -7.61 12.61 10.68
N GLY A 20 -6.90 13.18 11.65
CA GLY A 20 -6.92 12.76 13.04
C GLY A 20 -6.09 11.51 13.31
N GLN A 21 -6.00 11.16 14.59
CA GLN A 21 -5.31 10.00 15.15
C GLN A 21 -6.32 8.93 15.56
N THR A 22 -5.83 7.70 15.75
CA THR A 22 -6.63 6.58 16.25
C THR A 22 -6.36 6.27 17.73
N ASP A 23 -7.36 5.76 18.43
CA ASP A 23 -7.17 5.08 19.71
C ASP A 23 -6.47 3.71 19.54
N ALA A 24 -6.27 3.00 20.65
CA ALA A 24 -5.65 1.67 20.66
C ALA A 24 -6.46 0.58 19.92
N PHE A 25 -7.74 0.84 19.62
CA PHE A 25 -8.62 -0.06 18.88
C PHE A 25 -8.74 0.33 17.40
N GLY A 26 -8.02 1.36 16.95
CA GLY A 26 -8.03 1.85 15.58
C GLY A 26 -9.21 2.77 15.25
N ASN A 27 -9.94 3.29 16.24
CA ASN A 27 -11.02 4.25 16.01
C ASN A 27 -10.46 5.67 15.88
N VAL A 28 -10.89 6.43 14.86
CA VAL A 28 -10.51 7.84 14.71
C VAL A 28 -11.26 8.69 15.74
N VAL A 29 -10.52 9.26 16.69
CA VAL A 29 -11.08 9.96 17.87
C VAL A 29 -10.63 11.42 17.99
N THR A 30 -9.76 11.91 17.10
CA THR A 30 -9.29 13.30 17.08
C THR A 30 -9.43 13.93 15.70
N GLY A 31 -9.24 15.24 15.62
CA GLY A 31 -9.32 16.03 14.39
C GLY A 31 -10.74 16.20 13.82
N PRO A 32 -10.86 16.80 12.63
CA PRO A 32 -12.13 17.09 11.95
C PRO A 32 -13.08 15.90 11.73
N PHE A 33 -12.56 14.67 11.74
CA PHE A 33 -13.32 13.44 11.48
C PHE A 33 -13.48 12.55 12.71
N ALA A 34 -13.19 13.06 13.90
CA ALA A 34 -13.43 12.35 15.16
C ALA A 34 -14.91 11.94 15.26
N TYR A 35 -15.17 10.68 15.62
CA TYR A 35 -16.53 10.16 15.82
C TYR A 35 -17.47 10.33 14.61
N TRP A 36 -16.89 10.38 13.41
CA TRP A 36 -17.68 10.44 12.19
C TRP A 36 -18.47 9.12 12.01
N PRO A 37 -19.81 9.15 11.99
CA PRO A 37 -20.62 7.96 11.81
C PRO A 37 -20.51 7.48 10.36
N THR A 38 -20.22 6.20 10.18
CA THR A 38 -20.06 5.60 8.85
C THR A 38 -21.39 5.02 8.35
N LEU A 39 -21.50 4.86 7.03
CA LEU A 39 -22.70 4.30 6.39
C LEU A 39 -22.94 2.82 6.75
N GLU A 40 -21.90 2.12 7.19
CA GLU A 40 -21.95 0.75 7.72
C GLU A 40 -22.43 0.69 9.19
N GLY A 41 -22.84 1.83 9.77
CA GLY A 41 -23.43 1.91 11.10
C GLY A 41 -22.42 1.98 12.24
N ARG A 42 -21.13 2.22 11.96
CA ARG A 42 -20.13 2.41 13.02
C ARG A 42 -20.13 3.84 13.54
N PRO A 43 -19.85 4.05 14.82
CA PRO A 43 -19.81 5.40 15.41
C PRO A 43 -18.54 6.18 15.04
N THR A 44 -17.55 5.53 14.42
CA THR A 44 -16.24 6.11 14.09
C THR A 44 -15.71 5.51 12.80
N ILE A 45 -14.86 6.27 12.09
CA ILE A 45 -13.95 5.70 11.10
C ILE A 45 -12.97 4.76 11.81
N SER A 46 -12.61 3.66 11.15
CA SER A 46 -11.64 2.70 11.65
C SER A 46 -10.47 2.56 10.71
N ARG A 47 -9.27 2.56 11.28
CA ARG A 47 -8.03 2.62 10.52
C ARG A 47 -6.92 1.91 11.28
N ALA A 48 -6.17 1.08 10.56
CA ALA A 48 -5.09 0.26 11.07
C ALA A 48 -3.78 0.59 10.34
N LEU A 49 -3.12 1.69 10.72
CA LEU A 49 -1.88 2.11 10.06
C LEU A 49 -0.70 1.21 10.46
N GLY A 50 0.08 0.78 9.46
CA GLY A 50 1.31 0.01 9.67
C GLY A 50 1.09 -1.41 10.21
N GLN A 51 -0.15 -1.93 10.20
CA GLN A 51 -0.43 -3.32 10.60
C GLN A 51 -0.04 -4.31 9.50
N GLU A 52 -0.25 -3.95 8.23
CA GLU A 52 0.03 -4.81 7.10
C GLU A 52 0.62 -4.02 5.93
N GLY A 53 1.54 -4.66 5.21
CA GLY A 53 2.17 -4.12 4.02
C GLY A 53 3.09 -2.92 4.25
N GLN A 54 3.37 -2.22 3.16
CA GLN A 54 4.16 -0.99 3.14
C GLN A 54 3.49 0.03 2.22
N LEU A 55 3.75 1.31 2.44
CA LEU A 55 3.34 2.34 1.49
C LEU A 55 4.05 2.15 0.15
N LEU A 56 3.41 2.61 -0.93
CA LEU A 56 4.02 2.60 -2.26
C LEU A 56 5.27 3.49 -2.27
N THR A 57 6.38 2.93 -2.75
CA THR A 57 7.60 3.67 -3.04
C THR A 57 7.53 4.29 -4.43
N GLU A 58 8.32 5.33 -4.67
CA GLU A 58 8.39 6.00 -5.97
C GLU A 58 8.83 5.06 -7.10
N ALA A 59 9.75 4.14 -6.82
CA ALA A 59 10.15 3.11 -7.77
C ALA A 59 8.99 2.16 -8.13
N GLN A 60 8.15 1.78 -7.16
CA GLN A 60 6.97 0.94 -7.42
C GLN A 60 5.93 1.70 -8.25
N VAL A 61 5.70 2.99 -7.97
CA VAL A 61 4.81 3.83 -8.77
C VAL A 61 5.31 3.93 -10.22
N ASN A 62 6.59 4.25 -10.42
CA ASN A 62 7.18 4.35 -11.76
C ASN A 62 7.07 3.03 -12.54
N ASN A 63 7.27 1.90 -11.86
CA ASN A 63 7.12 0.58 -12.46
C ASN A 63 5.66 0.28 -12.86
N ILE A 64 4.67 0.73 -12.09
CA ILE A 64 3.25 0.53 -12.41
C ILE A 64 2.85 1.43 -13.60
N VAL A 65 3.22 2.71 -13.56
CA VAL A 65 2.88 3.68 -14.60
C VAL A 65 3.49 3.31 -15.96
N ALA A 66 4.64 2.64 -15.98
CA ALA A 66 5.30 2.20 -17.20
C ALA A 66 4.67 0.94 -17.85
N GLN A 67 3.68 0.31 -17.23
CA GLN A 67 3.10 -0.93 -17.74
C GLN A 67 2.01 -0.67 -18.78
N ASN A 68 2.03 -1.46 -19.85
CA ASN A 68 1.04 -1.43 -20.92
C ASN A 68 0.00 -2.56 -20.81
N THR A 69 0.05 -3.38 -19.76
CA THR A 69 -0.85 -4.52 -19.55
C THR A 69 -1.37 -4.53 -18.12
N ILE A 70 -2.67 -4.79 -17.96
CA ILE A 70 -3.39 -4.58 -16.70
C ILE A 70 -2.98 -5.55 -15.59
N GLU A 71 -2.50 -6.74 -15.96
CA GLU A 71 -2.09 -7.79 -15.02
C GLU A 71 -0.91 -7.37 -14.16
N ASN A 72 -0.03 -6.52 -14.70
CA ASN A 72 1.14 -6.04 -13.97
C ASN A 72 0.77 -4.90 -12.99
N THR A 73 -0.38 -4.27 -13.19
CA THR A 73 -0.85 -3.08 -12.43
C THR A 73 -1.64 -3.48 -11.19
N LEU A 74 -2.27 -4.66 -11.19
CA LEU A 74 -3.10 -5.17 -10.08
C LEU A 74 -2.29 -5.91 -8.99
N ALA A 75 -0.97 -5.75 -8.94
CA ALA A 75 -0.11 -6.48 -8.01
C ALA A 75 -0.34 -6.06 -6.54
N PHE A 76 -0.40 -7.05 -5.67
CA PHE A 76 -0.59 -6.89 -4.22
C PHE A 76 0.65 -6.27 -3.55
N THR A 77 0.47 -5.29 -2.66
CA THR A 77 1.58 -4.51 -2.06
C THR A 77 2.08 -5.04 -0.71
N ALA A 78 1.37 -6.00 -0.08
CA ALA A 78 1.80 -6.60 1.18
C ALA A 78 2.66 -7.86 0.96
N PRO A 79 3.71 -8.09 1.79
CA PRO A 79 4.53 -9.30 1.71
C PRO A 79 3.67 -10.55 1.96
N GLN A 80 3.62 -11.46 0.99
CA GLN A 80 3.00 -12.76 1.18
C GLN A 80 4.06 -13.75 1.68
N VAL A 81 3.93 -14.21 2.93
CA VAL A 81 4.79 -15.29 3.45
C VAL A 81 4.62 -16.52 2.56
N GLY A 82 5.70 -16.93 1.89
CA GLY A 82 5.76 -18.18 1.12
C GLY A 82 5.41 -18.11 -0.37
N LYS A 83 5.14 -16.93 -0.96
CA LYS A 83 5.01 -16.81 -2.42
C LYS A 83 6.17 -16.01 -3.01
N HIS A 84 7.02 -16.71 -3.76
CA HIS A 84 8.04 -16.09 -4.60
C HIS A 84 7.31 -15.21 -5.64
N VAL A 85 7.48 -13.90 -5.53
CA VAL A 85 6.97 -12.97 -6.54
C VAL A 85 7.78 -13.23 -7.81
N LEU A 86 7.20 -13.93 -8.77
CA LEU A 86 7.74 -13.96 -10.13
C LEU A 86 7.55 -12.56 -10.70
N SER A 87 8.54 -11.70 -10.50
CA SER A 87 8.56 -10.39 -11.16
C SER A 87 8.55 -10.60 -12.68
N ALA A 88 7.90 -9.70 -13.43
CA ALA A 88 7.85 -9.74 -14.89
C ALA A 88 9.24 -9.82 -15.56
N SER A 89 10.31 -9.47 -14.82
CA SER A 89 11.70 -9.68 -15.23
C SER A 89 12.07 -11.16 -15.42
N PHE A 90 11.49 -12.08 -14.65
CA PHE A 90 11.71 -13.52 -14.80
C PHE A 90 11.05 -14.09 -16.07
N TYR A 91 9.90 -13.57 -16.48
CA TYR A 91 9.18 -14.05 -17.68
C TYR A 91 9.95 -13.72 -18.96
N ASN A 92 10.39 -12.47 -19.12
CA ASN A 92 11.21 -12.05 -20.26
C ASN A 92 12.57 -12.77 -20.33
N LYS A 93 13.14 -13.16 -19.18
CA LYS A 93 14.38 -13.94 -19.12
C LYS A 93 14.18 -15.38 -19.59
N MET A 94 13.06 -16.01 -19.26
CA MET A 94 12.72 -17.37 -19.69
C MET A 94 12.45 -17.43 -21.20
N ASP A 95 11.75 -16.44 -21.76
CA ASP A 95 11.48 -16.37 -23.20
C ASP A 95 12.77 -16.23 -24.02
N ASN A 96 13.72 -15.40 -23.57
CA ASN A 96 15.02 -15.28 -24.23
C ASN A 96 15.86 -16.56 -24.12
N ILE A 97 15.82 -17.27 -22.99
CA ILE A 97 16.54 -18.55 -22.85
C ILE A 97 15.95 -19.63 -23.76
N SER A 98 14.64 -19.63 -23.99
CA SER A 98 13.99 -20.58 -24.92
C SER A 98 14.37 -20.35 -26.38
N LYS A 99 14.64 -19.10 -26.77
CA LYS A 99 15.05 -18.73 -28.14
C LYS A 99 16.52 -19.01 -28.43
N VAL A 100 17.38 -19.03 -27.41
CA VAL A 100 18.83 -19.32 -27.56
C VAL A 100 19.11 -20.82 -27.64
N ARG A 101 18.15 -21.70 -27.29
CA ARG A 101 18.28 -23.16 -27.37
C ARG A 101 17.57 -23.78 -28.59
N LYS A 102 17.61 -23.11 -29.74
CA LYS A 102 17.30 -23.74 -31.04
C LYS A 102 18.51 -23.65 -31.96
#